data_AF-A0A975CV75-F1
#
_entry.id   AF-A0A975CV75-F1
#
_cell.length_a   1.000
_cell.length_b   1.000
_cell.length_c   1.000
_cell.angle_alpha   90.00
_cell.angle_beta   90.00
_cell.angle_gamma   90.00
#
_symmetry.space_group_name_H-M   'P 1'
#
loop_
_entity.id
_entity.type
_entity.pdbx_description
1 polymer ?
#
loop_
_entity_poly.entity_id
_entity_poly.type
_entity_poly.pdbx_seq_one_letter_code
_entity_poly.pdbx_strand_id
1 'polypeptide(L)' 'MDNSQNPASFEEKLQAVQDMIAGIESGKLSLEESVLQYEKGIRMLSELDAALESMNRRITALHDGKETEIESAEL' A
#
# COMPACT_ATOMS: atom_id res chain seq x y z
N MET A 1 -15.73 3.14 -5.94
CA MET A 1 -15.26 4.06 -4.88
C MET A 1 -13.77 3.80 -4.74
N ASP A 2 -12.94 4.63 -5.38
CA ASP A 2 -11.48 4.48 -5.37
C ASP A 2 -10.94 4.93 -4.01
N ASN A 3 -10.69 3.97 -3.12
CA ASN A 3 -10.17 4.21 -1.76
C ASN A 3 -8.65 4.48 -1.76
N SER A 4 -8.04 4.65 -2.94
CA SER A 4 -6.59 4.73 -3.13
C SER A 4 -6.01 6.12 -2.81
N GLN A 5 -6.87 7.11 -2.55
CA GLN A 5 -6.50 8.51 -2.32
C GLN A 5 -6.77 9.02 -0.89
N ASN A 6 -7.28 8.17 0.00
CA ASN A 6 -7.59 8.58 1.38
C ASN A 6 -6.42 8.18 2.30
N PRO A 7 -5.81 9.09 3.08
CA PRO A 7 -4.73 8.74 4.01
C PRO A 7 -5.15 7.66 5.01
N ALA A 8 -6.44 7.60 5.36
CA ALA A 8 -7.02 6.51 6.15
C ALA A 8 -6.77 5.12 5.51
N SER A 9 -6.91 5.00 4.19
CA SER A 9 -6.70 3.74 3.46
C SER A 9 -5.24 3.28 3.47
N PHE A 10 -4.29 4.22 3.44
CA PHE A 10 -2.87 3.90 3.56
C PHE A 10 -2.54 3.38 4.95
N GLU A 11 -2.95 4.11 5.99
CA GLU A 11 -2.74 3.73 7.40
C GLU A 11 -3.44 2.39 7.73
N GLU A 12 -4.66 2.18 7.23
CA GLU A 12 -5.40 0.92 7.38
C GLU A 12 -4.66 -0.26 6.74
N LYS A 13 -4.14 -0.09 5.52
CA LYS A 13 -3.35 -1.12 4.84
C LYS A 13 -2.02 -1.37 5.55
N LEU A 14 -1.36 -0.33 6.05
CA LEU A 14 -0.13 -0.45 6.82
C LEU A 14 -0.37 -1.22 8.13
N GLN A 15 -1.44 -0.91 8.85
CA GLN A 15 -1.83 -1.63 10.06
C GLN A 15 -2.11 -3.11 9.78
N ALA A 16 -2.83 -3.40 8.68
CA ALA A 16 -3.13 -4.79 8.29
C ALA A 16 -1.86 -5.61 8.01
N VAL A 17 -0.81 -4.99 7.45
CA VAL A 17 0.50 -5.64 7.26
C VAL A 17 1.21 -5.86 8.60
N GLN A 18 1.18 -4.89 9.51
CA GLN A 18 1.78 -5.03 10.84
C GLN A 18 1.13 -6.14 11.67
N ASP A 19 -0.21 -6.23 11.65
CA ASP A 19 -0.96 -7.27 12.36
C ASP A 19 -0.65 -8.66 11.80
N MET A 20 -0.46 -8.76 10.47
CA MET A 20 -0.05 -9.99 9.82
C MET A 20 1.34 -10.44 10.26
N ILE A 21 2.32 -9.52 10.26
CA ILE A 21 3.70 -9.81 10.70
C ILE A 21 3.69 -10.27 12.16
N ALA A 22 2.96 -9.58 13.04
CA ALA A 22 2.81 -9.98 14.45
C ALA A 22 2.22 -11.39 14.59
N GLY A 23 1.29 -11.77 13.71
CA GLY A 23 0.75 -13.13 13.63
C GLY A 23 1.81 -14.18 13.26
N ILE A 24 2.67 -13.88 12.28
CA ILE A 24 3.77 -14.76 11.86
C ILE A 24 4.81 -14.90 12.99
N GLU A 25 5.23 -13.77 13.59
CA GLU A 25 6.21 -13.74 14.68
C GLU A 25 5.73 -14.45 15.95
N SER A 26 4.40 -14.59 16.13
CA SER A 26 3.82 -15.33 17.25
C SER A 26 4.17 -16.83 17.25
N GLY A 27 4.65 -17.37 16.12
CA GLY A 27 5.01 -18.79 15.98
C GLY A 27 3.82 -19.75 16.05
N LYS A 28 2.59 -19.24 15.99
CA LYS A 28 1.35 -20.03 16.05
C LYS A 28 0.88 -20.55 14.69
N LEU A 29 1.48 -20.07 13.61
CA LEU A 29 1.15 -20.47 12.25
C LEU A 29 1.92 -21.73 11.86
N SER A 30 1.27 -22.61 11.11
CA SER A 30 1.97 -23.70 10.43
C SER A 30 2.91 -23.16 9.35
N LEU A 31 3.80 -24.02 8.84
CA LEU A 31 4.74 -23.65 7.78
C LEU A 31 4.02 -23.17 6.51
N GLU A 32 2.96 -23.85 6.08
CA GLU A 32 2.16 -23.46 4.91
C GLU A 32 1.46 -22.11 5.13
N GLU A 33 0.88 -21.89 6.31
CA GLU A 33 0.24 -20.61 6.66
C GLU A 33 1.26 -19.47 6.73
N SER A 34 2.47 -19.74 7.22
CA SER A 34 3.55 -18.75 7.28
C SER A 34 4.00 -18.31 5.89
N VAL A 35 4.12 -19.27 4.95
CA VAL A 35 4.45 -18.97 3.54
C VAL A 35 3.33 -18.16 2.87
N LEU A 36 2.07 -18.53 3.09
CA LEU A 36 0.93 -17.81 2.53
C LEU A 36 0.85 -16.37 3.04
N GLN A 37 1.04 -16.16 4.35
CA GLN A 37 1.04 -14.83 4.94
C GLN A 37 2.24 -14.01 4.45
N TYR A 38 3.41 -14.64 4.28
CA TYR A 38 4.57 -13.97 3.71
C TYR A 38 4.31 -13.47 2.28
N GLU A 39 3.78 -14.30 1.39
CA GLU A 39 3.43 -13.89 0.02
C GLU A 39 2.40 -12.75 0.00
N LYS A 40 1.41 -12.82 0.89
CA LYS A 40 0.39 -11.79 1.03
C LYS A 40 0.99 -10.47 1.52
N GLY A 41 1.92 -10.53 2.49
CA GLY A 41 2.65 -9.38 3.01
C GLY A 41 3.50 -8.68 1.94
N ILE A 42 4.22 -9.44 1.11
CA ILE A 42 5.02 -8.89 0.00
C ILE A 42 4.15 -8.13 -1.01
N ARG A 43 2.97 -8.66 -1.36
CA ARG A 43 2.04 -7.96 -2.26
C ARG A 43 1.52 -6.66 -1.65
N MET A 44 1.11 -6.70 -0.39
CA MET A 44 0.60 -5.49 0.28
C MET A 44 1.67 -4.42 0.49
N LEU A 45 2.92 -4.80 0.77
CA LEU A 45 4.04 -3.86 0.82
C LEU A 45 4.27 -3.19 -0.54
N SER A 46 4.23 -3.96 -1.62
CA SER A 46 4.36 -3.41 -2.97
C SER A 46 3.23 -2.43 -3.32
N GLU A 47 2.00 -2.66 -2.85
CA GLU A 47 0.89 -1.72 -3.04
C GLU A 47 1.07 -0.42 -2.23
N LEU A 48 1.59 -0.52 -1.01
CA LEU A 48 1.90 0.64 -0.16
C LEU A 48 3.00 1.50 -0.79
N ASP A 49 4.06 0.86 -1.31
CA ASP A 49 5.13 1.56 -2.02
C ASP A 49 4.59 2.28 -3.27
N ALA A 50 3.74 1.63 -4.07
CA ALA A 50 3.12 2.25 -5.23
C ALA A 50 2.23 3.46 -4.87
N ALA A 51 1.51 3.37 -3.75
CA ALA A 51 0.70 4.48 -3.23
C ALA A 51 1.57 5.67 -2.80
N LEU A 52 2.68 5.40 -2.08
CA LEU A 52 3.65 6.42 -1.69
C LEU A 52 4.29 7.09 -2.89
N GLU A 53 4.71 6.32 -3.89
CA GLU A 53 5.26 6.88 -5.12
C GLU A 53 4.26 7.76 -5.86
N SER A 54 2.98 7.35 -5.93
CA SER A 54 1.94 8.14 -6.58
C SER A 54 1.72 9.48 -5.88
N MET A 55 1.66 9.48 -4.56
CA MET A 55 1.61 10.69 -3.75
C MET A 55 2.85 11.57 -3.95
N ASN A 56 4.05 10.98 -3.94
CA ASN A 56 5.30 11.71 -4.15
C ASN A 56 5.36 12.35 -5.54
N ARG A 57 4.96 11.62 -6.60
CA ARG A 57 4.84 12.16 -7.96
C ARG A 57 3.89 13.35 -8.01
N ARG A 58 2.75 13.26 -7.33
CA ARG A 58 1.77 14.34 -7.25
C ARG A 58 2.31 15.57 -6.52
N ILE A 59 3.05 15.38 -5.42
CA ILE A 59 3.73 16.47 -4.69
C ILE A 59 4.79 17.13 -5.57
N THR A 60 5.64 16.34 -6.25
CA THR A 60 6.67 16.86 -7.16
C THR A 60 6.06 17.64 -8.32
N ALA A 61 4.97 17.17 -8.91
CA ALA A 61 4.28 17.89 -9.99
C ALA A 61 3.74 19.26 -9.52
N LEU A 62 3.15 19.32 -8.32
CA LEU A 62 2.70 20.57 -7.70
C LEU A 62 3.86 21.52 -7.39
N HIS A 63 4.99 20.99 -6.90
CA HIS A 63 6.20 21.77 -6.59
C HIS A 63 6.84 22.37 -7.85
N ASP A 64 6.90 21.60 -8.94
CA ASP A 64 7.54 22.02 -10.19
C ASP A 64 6.64 22.92 -11.06
N GLY A 65 5.45 23.30 -10.56
CA GLY A 65 4.50 24.17 -11.28
C GLY A 65 3.96 23.57 -12.57
N LYS A 66 4.20 22.26 -12.80
CA LYS A 66 3.61 21.53 -13.91
C LYS A 66 2.21 21.10 -13.48
N GLU A 67 1.24 21.91 -13.88
CA GLU A 67 -0.16 21.50 -13.97
C GLU A 67 -0.26 20.41 -15.06
N THR A 68 0.25 19.21 -14.78
CA THR A 68 -0.05 18.06 -15.60
C THR A 68 -1.49 17.72 -15.31
N GLU A 69 -2.34 17.92 -16.33
CA GLU A 69 -3.66 17.30 -16.45
C GLU A 69 -3.54 15.90 -15.85
N ILE A 70 -4.13 15.74 -14.65
CA ILE A 70 -4.31 14.42 -14.09
C ILE A 70 -5.34 13.81 -15.02
N GLU A 71 -4.85 13.09 -16.04
CA GLU A 71 -5.69 12.28 -16.90
C GLU A 71 -6.52 11.41 -15.97
N SER A 72 -7.79 11.76 -15.91
CA SER A 72 -8.87 10.88 -15.53
C SER A 72 -8.69 9.61 -16.35
N ALA A 73 -8.02 8.60 -15.78
CA ALA A 73 -8.03 7.27 -16.34
C ALA A 73 -9.49 6.79 -16.27
N GLU A 74 -10.14 6.81 -17.43
CA GLU A 74 -11.48 6.34 -17.68
C GLU A 74 -11.65 4.87 -17.24
N LEU A 75 -12.79 4.63 -16.57
CA LEU A 75 -13.62 3.41 -16.50
C LEU A 75 -12.99 2.07 -16.11
#